data_AF-A0A952CDI1-F1
#
_entry.id   AF-A0A952CDI1-F1
#
_cell.length_a   1.000
_cell.length_b   1.000
_cell.length_c   1.000
_cell.angle_alpha   90.00
_cell.angle_beta   90.00
_cell.angle_gamma   90.00
#
_symmetry.space_group_name_H-M   'P 1'
#
loop_
_entity.id
_entity.type
_entity.pdbx_description
1 polymer ?
#
loop_
_entity_poly.entity_id
_entity_poly.type
_entity_poly.pdbx_seq_one_letter_code
_entity_poly.pdbx_strand_id
1 'polypeptide(L)'
;MKSYAEAKGRPPSPAARPAAAAPRTLTDAERAAVAANKFFVEAHLPELVPFVKELHAEGLIDGWRAVRHCRLLKGADDGAG
;
A
#
# COMPACT_ATOMS: atom_id res chain seq x y z
N MET A 1 -1.46 3.39 -44.06
CA MET A 1 -2.68 3.12 -43.27
C MET A 1 -2.45 3.68 -41.87
N LYS A 2 -3.32 4.58 -41.40
CA LYS A 2 -3.15 5.24 -40.08
C LYS A 2 -3.72 4.36 -38.96
N SER A 3 -3.03 4.30 -37.83
CA SER A 3 -3.38 3.42 -36.71
C SER A 3 -4.67 3.90 -36.02
N TYR A 4 -5.50 2.95 -35.59
CA TYR A 4 -6.76 3.21 -34.86
C TYR A 4 -6.57 4.06 -33.59
N ALA A 5 -5.37 4.02 -33.00
CA ALA A 5 -5.02 4.82 -31.82
C ALA A 5 -4.91 6.33 -32.12
N GLU A 6 -4.47 6.71 -33.33
CA GLU A 6 -4.38 8.12 -33.74
C GLU A 6 -5.77 8.72 -34.02
N ALA A 7 -6.73 7.90 -34.45
CA ALA A 7 -8.07 8.35 -34.84
C ALA A 7 -8.97 8.76 -33.66
N LYS A 8 -8.63 8.39 -32.42
CA LYS A 8 -9.49 8.59 -31.23
C LYS A 8 -8.89 9.45 -30.14
N GLY A 9 -7.76 10.12 -30.39
CA GLY A 9 -7.20 11.11 -29.47
C GLY A 9 -6.95 10.57 -28.06
N ARG A 10 -6.65 9.27 -27.92
CA ARG A 10 -6.34 8.68 -26.61
C ARG A 10 -5.02 9.31 -26.13
N PRO A 11 -4.98 9.97 -24.97
CA PRO A 11 -3.72 10.49 -24.43
C PRO A 11 -2.75 9.32 -24.26
N PRO A 12 -1.44 9.54 -24.50
CA PRO A 12 -0.45 8.50 -24.27
C PRO A 12 -0.57 7.99 -22.83
N SER A 13 -0.51 6.67 -22.67
CA SER A 13 -0.49 6.02 -21.36
C SER A 13 0.54 6.72 -20.47
N PRO A 14 0.22 7.06 -19.20
CA PRO A 14 1.19 7.71 -18.32
C PRO A 14 2.46 6.88 -18.27
N ALA A 15 3.60 7.54 -18.46
CA ALA A 15 4.91 6.92 -18.50
C ALA A 15 5.14 6.06 -17.25
N ALA A 16 5.74 4.89 -17.44
CA ALA A 16 6.10 3.98 -16.36
C ALA A 16 6.91 4.75 -15.29
N ARG A 17 6.48 4.61 -14.03
CA ARG A 17 7.11 5.25 -12.87
C ARG A 17 8.59 4.81 -12.81
N PRO A 18 9.56 5.73 -12.66
CA PRO A 18 10.97 5.34 -12.58
C PRO A 18 11.18 4.36 -11.43
N ALA A 19 12.04 3.36 -11.65
CA ALA A 19 12.40 2.34 -10.67
C ALA A 19 12.74 2.99 -9.33
N ALA A 20 12.11 2.49 -8.26
CA ALA A 20 12.21 3.04 -6.92
C ALA A 20 13.68 3.17 -6.49
N ALA A 21 14.04 4.34 -5.94
CA ALA A 21 15.34 4.57 -5.32
C ALA A 21 15.63 3.49 -4.27
N ALA A 22 16.91 3.15 -4.08
CA ALA A 22 17.35 2.14 -3.14
C ALA A 22 16.65 2.29 -1.78
N PRO A 23 16.19 1.18 -1.16
CA PRO A 23 15.35 1.23 0.03
C PRO A 23 16.09 1.97 1.15
N ARG A 24 15.52 3.11 1.56
CA ARG A 24 16.04 3.92 2.66
C ARG A 24 16.18 3.07 3.93
N THR A 25 17.28 3.25 4.67
CA THR A 25 17.44 2.62 5.98
C THR A 25 16.43 3.23 6.95
N LEU A 26 15.66 2.39 7.64
CA LEU A 26 14.74 2.87 8.67
C LEU A 26 15.54 3.39 9.86
N THR A 27 15.06 4.49 10.44
CA THR A 27 15.49 4.92 11.78
C THR A 27 14.97 3.95 12.85
N ASP A 28 15.50 4.05 14.07
CA ASP A 28 15.07 3.19 15.18
C ASP A 28 13.58 3.40 15.52
N ALA A 29 13.14 4.66 15.53
CA ALA A 29 11.74 5.02 15.74
C ALA A 29 10.80 4.41 14.69
N GLU A 30 11.21 4.39 13.42
CA GLU A 30 10.40 3.77 12.37
C GLU A 30 10.37 2.24 12.50
N ARG A 31 11.46 1.59 12.93
CA ARG A 31 11.45 0.15 13.21
C ARG A 31 10.47 -0.19 14.35
N ALA A 32 10.47 0.62 15.41
CA ALA A 32 9.54 0.46 16.51
C ALA A 32 8.07 0.64 16.05
N ALA A 33 7.80 1.65 15.22
CA ALA A 33 6.46 1.87 14.67
C ALA A 33 5.99 0.72 13.77
N VAL A 34 6.88 0.18 12.93
CA VAL A 34 6.60 -0.99 12.09
C VAL A 34 6.28 -2.22 12.95
N ALA A 35 7.05 -2.47 14.01
CA ALA A 35 6.79 -3.57 14.93
C ALA A 35 5.45 -3.41 15.65
N ALA A 36 5.13 -2.19 16.13
CA ALA A 36 3.86 -1.89 16.78
C ALA A 36 2.66 -2.08 15.83
N ASN A 37 2.75 -1.59 14.59
CA ASN A 37 1.72 -1.77 13.57
C ASN A 37 1.53 -3.25 13.22
N LYS A 38 2.63 -4.00 13.07
CA LYS A 38 2.55 -5.44 12.81
C LYS A 38 1.86 -6.18 13.96
N PHE A 39 2.25 -5.89 15.20
CA PHE A 39 1.62 -6.50 16.39
C PHE A 39 0.13 -6.15 16.49
N PHE A 40 -0.23 -4.89 16.22
CA PHE A 40 -1.62 -4.45 16.21
C PHE A 40 -2.45 -5.22 15.18
N VAL A 41 -1.91 -5.38 13.97
CA VAL A 41 -2.57 -6.15 12.92
C VAL A 41 -2.64 -7.63 13.27
N GLU A 42 -1.59 -8.24 13.79
CA GLU A 42 -1.60 -9.63 14.26
C GLU A 42 -2.65 -9.87 15.35
N ALA A 43 -2.86 -8.89 16.24
CA ALA A 43 -3.82 -9.00 17.34
C ALA A 43 -5.28 -8.78 16.92
N HIS A 44 -5.53 -7.95 15.90
CA HIS A 44 -6.88 -7.51 15.55
C HIS A 44 -7.38 -7.99 14.17
N LEU A 45 -6.47 -8.26 13.24
CA LEU A 45 -6.78 -8.63 11.85
C LEU A 45 -5.65 -9.51 11.26
N PRO A 46 -5.43 -10.72 11.81
CA PRO A 46 -4.29 -11.57 11.46
C PRO A 46 -4.26 -11.98 9.98
N GLU A 47 -5.41 -12.01 9.30
CA GLU A 47 -5.54 -12.29 7.88
C GLU A 47 -4.89 -11.22 6.98
N LEU A 48 -4.66 -10.00 7.50
CA LEU A 48 -3.97 -8.96 6.75
C LEU A 48 -2.46 -9.22 6.67
N VAL A 49 -1.90 -10.00 7.59
CA VAL A 49 -0.46 -10.30 7.62
C VAL A 49 0.02 -11.01 6.35
N PRO A 50 -0.62 -12.10 5.88
CA PRO A 50 -0.27 -12.70 4.59
C PRO A 50 -0.54 -11.75 3.43
N PHE A 51 -1.62 -10.97 3.46
CA PHE A 51 -1.92 -9.99 2.40
C PHE A 51 -0.82 -8.92 2.25
N VAL A 52 -0.31 -8.36 3.35
CA VAL A 52 0.82 -7.42 3.31
C VAL A 52 2.09 -8.09 2.76
N LYS A 53 2.31 -9.38 3.02
CA LYS A 53 3.43 -10.12 2.44
C LYS A 53 3.27 -10.32 0.93
N GLU A 54 2.08 -10.65 0.46
CA GLU A 54 1.76 -10.81 -0.96
C GLU A 54 1.96 -9.50 -1.73
N LEU A 55 1.45 -8.38 -1.20
CA LEU A 55 1.65 -7.06 -1.81
C LEU A 55 3.14 -6.66 -1.89
N HIS A 56 3.95 -7.06 -0.91
CA HIS A 56 5.40 -6.87 -0.98
C HIS A 56 6.06 -7.78 -2.01
N ALA A 57 5.62 -9.03 -2.12
CA ALA A 57 6.11 -9.98 -3.13
C ALA A 57 5.79 -9.52 -4.56
N GLU A 58 4.63 -8.87 -4.76
CA GLU A 58 4.24 -8.25 -6.03
C GLU A 58 4.93 -6.89 -6.29
N GLY A 59 5.71 -6.38 -5.34
CA GLY A 59 6.40 -5.08 -5.45
C GLY A 59 5.46 -3.87 -5.40
N LEU A 60 4.22 -4.06 -4.92
CA LEU A 60 3.23 -3.00 -4.79
C LEU A 60 3.47 -2.11 -3.57
N ILE A 61 4.06 -2.67 -2.51
CA ILE A 61 4.42 -1.95 -1.29
C ILE A 61 5.81 -2.33 -0.81
N ASP A 62 6.47 -1.43 -0.07
CA ASP A 62 7.75 -1.68 0.62
C ASP A 62 7.57 -2.49 1.92
N GLY A 63 6.70 -3.50 1.88
CA GLY A 63 6.30 -4.32 3.01
C GLY A 63 5.71 -3.51 4.16
N TRP A 64 6.00 -3.95 5.39
CA TRP A 64 5.49 -3.29 6.59
C TRP A 64 5.95 -1.84 6.76
N ARG A 65 6.99 -1.40 6.03
CA ARG A 65 7.45 -0.01 6.03
C ARG A 65 6.44 0.94 5.38
N ALA A 66 5.60 0.43 4.49
CA ALA A 66 4.52 1.18 3.87
C ALA A 66 3.33 1.39 4.83
N VAL A 67 3.23 0.57 5.88
CA VAL A 67 2.14 0.64 6.85
C VAL A 67 2.46 1.68 7.92
N ARG A 68 1.81 2.85 7.83
CA ARG A 68 2.05 3.98 8.74
C ARG A 68 1.10 4.04 9.93
N HIS A 69 -0.19 3.78 9.69
CA HIS A 69 -1.23 3.95 10.69
C HIS A 69 -2.15 2.74 10.71
N CYS A 70 -2.29 2.11 11.88
CA CYS A 70 -3.29 1.08 12.13
C CYS A 70 -4.22 1.58 13.24
N ARG A 71 -5.53 1.59 12.97
CA ARG A 71 -6.54 2.04 13.93
C ARG A 71 -7.79 1.19 13.75
N LEU A 72 -8.34 0.71 14.87
CA LEU A 72 -9.68 0.12 14.88
C LEU A 72 -10.71 1.24 14.78
N LEU A 73 -11.58 1.16 13.78
CA LEU A 73 -12.76 1.99 13.72
C LEU A 73 -13.80 1.34 14.61
N LYS A 74 -14.18 2.01 15.71
CA LYS A 74 -15.40 1.64 16.43
C LYS A 74 -16.55 1.91 15.47
N GLY A 75 -17.39 0.92 15.23
CA GLY A 75 -18.48 0.99 14.25
C GLY A 75 -19.12 2.36 14.28
N ALA A 76 -19.08 3.06 13.13
CA ALA A 76 -20.02 4.12 12.91
C ALA A 76 -21.39 3.48 13.11
N ASP A 77 -22.12 3.97 14.10
CA ASP A 77 -23.57 3.95 14.05
C ASP A 77 -23.92 4.67 12.74
N ASP A 78 -24.05 3.90 11.65
CA ASP A 78 -24.56 4.36 10.39
C ASP A 78 -26.01 4.77 10.66
N GLY A 79 -26.21 6.08 10.86
CA GLY A 79 -27.45 6.68 11.29
C GLY A 79 -28.67 6.13 10.55
N ALA A 80 -29.51 5.41 11.29
CA ALA A 80 -30.91 5.23 10.99
C ALA A 80 -31.70 6.02 12.05
N GLY A 81 -32.01 7.28 11.72
CA GLY A 81 -32.84 8.19 12.50
C GLY A 81 -33.47 9.24 11.60
#